data_AF-A0A259CCN5-F1
#
_entry.id   AF-A0A259CCN5-F1
#
_cell.length_a   1.000
_cell.length_b   1.000
_cell.length_c   1.000
_cell.angle_alpha   90.00
_cell.angle_beta   90.00
_cell.angle_gamma   90.00
#
_symmetry.space_group_name_H-M   'P 1'
#
loop_
_entity.id
_entity.type
_entity.pdbx_description
1 polymer ?
#
loop_
_entity_poly.entity_id
_entity_poly.type
_entity_poly.pdbx_seq_one_letter_code
_entity_poly.pdbx_strand_id
1 'polypeptide(L)'
;MVFGFLKGEFIDVITWLDDTRDTMVWRFERQGNAIKYGAKLTVREGQAAVFVHEGQLADVFGPGMYVLETNNMPIMTTLQSWATGFDSPFKSEVYFINTTRFNDQKWGTKNPIMCRDPEFGPVRLRAFGTYSMRVADPSVFLKEIVGTDGEFTSDEISNQIRNVILQEVSQVLAKSGIPVLDMAANTADLGKLIAT
;
A
#
# COMPACT_ATOMS: atom_id res chain seq x y z
N MET A 1 -13.34 2.11 55.01
CA MET A 1 -12.25 2.14 54.00
C MET A 1 -12.56 1.02 53.01
N VAL A 2 -13.34 1.22 51.95
CA VAL A 2 -13.11 2.04 50.75
C VAL A 2 -11.73 1.80 50.14
N PHE A 3 -11.61 0.78 49.31
CA PHE A 3 -10.74 0.78 48.14
C PHE A 3 -11.54 0.22 46.97
N GLY A 4 -12.23 1.14 46.29
CA GLY A 4 -12.95 0.87 45.06
C GLY A 4 -11.97 0.41 44.00
N PHE A 5 -12.31 -0.72 43.40
CA PHE A 5 -11.70 -1.27 42.21
C PHE A 5 -11.90 -0.28 41.05
N LEU A 6 -10.96 0.66 40.87
CA LEU A 6 -10.88 1.49 39.68
C LEU A 6 -10.44 0.59 38.52
N LYS A 7 -11.42 -0.13 37.95
CA LYS A 7 -11.31 -0.76 36.64
C LYS A 7 -11.29 0.38 35.62
N GLY A 8 -10.12 1.02 35.49
CA GLY A 8 -9.87 1.97 34.42
C GLY A 8 -9.97 1.23 33.10
N GLU A 9 -11.11 1.34 32.43
CA GLU A 9 -11.20 1.06 31.00
C GLU A 9 -10.32 2.09 30.29
N PHE A 10 -9.02 1.78 30.17
CA PHE A 10 -8.15 2.54 29.31
C PHE A 10 -8.75 2.48 27.90
N ILE A 11 -9.19 3.63 27.40
CA ILE A 11 -9.58 3.83 26.01
C ILE A 11 -8.33 3.51 25.19
N ASP A 12 -8.41 2.49 24.34
CA ASP A 12 -7.31 2.15 23.45
C ASP A 12 -7.19 3.26 22.40
N VAL A 13 -5.99 3.84 22.27
CA VAL A 13 -5.65 4.80 21.21
C VAL A 13 -4.88 4.04 20.14
N ILE A 14 -5.50 3.87 18.98
CA ILE A 14 -4.94 3.18 17.83
C ILE A 14 -4.33 4.26 16.92
N THR A 15 -3.01 4.28 16.83
CA THR A 15 -2.26 5.20 15.97
C THR A 15 -1.03 4.47 15.45
N TRP A 16 -0.61 4.86 14.27
CA TRP A 16 0.70 4.49 13.73
C TRP A 16 1.53 5.76 13.48
N LEU A 17 2.81 5.67 13.79
CA LEU A 17 3.83 6.64 13.40
C LEU A 17 4.84 5.83 12.62
N ASP A 18 4.85 6.05 11.31
CA ASP A 18 5.84 5.46 10.44
C ASP A 18 7.19 6.10 10.73
N ASP A 19 8.15 5.30 11.23
CA ASP A 19 9.53 5.72 11.46
C ASP A 19 10.46 5.25 10.34
N THR A 20 9.95 4.48 9.38
CA THR A 20 10.68 4.03 8.20
C THR A 20 10.32 4.89 6.99
N ARG A 21 10.97 4.65 5.85
CA ARG A 21 10.67 5.35 4.58
C ARG A 21 10.10 4.42 3.51
N ASP A 22 9.94 3.15 3.85
CA ASP A 22 9.67 2.05 2.94
C ASP A 22 8.49 1.19 3.38
N THR A 23 8.02 1.30 4.63
CA THR A 23 6.79 0.62 5.08
C THR A 23 5.56 1.21 4.39
N MET A 24 4.87 0.37 3.63
CA MET A 24 3.63 0.72 2.95
C MET A 24 2.40 0.36 3.78
N VAL A 25 2.44 -0.76 4.49
CA VAL A 25 1.35 -1.20 5.37
C VAL A 25 1.90 -1.66 6.70
N TRP A 26 1.19 -1.29 7.76
CA TRP A 26 1.43 -1.80 9.10
C TRP A 26 0.10 -2.19 9.76
N ARG A 27 0.01 -3.42 10.24
CA ARG A 27 -1.13 -3.90 11.02
C ARG A 27 -0.91 -3.59 12.49
N PHE A 28 -1.89 -2.92 13.09
CA PHE A 28 -1.89 -2.69 14.53
C PHE A 28 -2.01 -4.01 15.28
N GLU A 29 -0.94 -4.43 15.95
CA GLU A 29 -0.92 -5.66 16.73
C GLU A 29 -1.36 -5.42 18.18
N ARG A 30 -2.26 -6.28 18.66
CA ARG A 30 -2.60 -6.41 20.08
C ARG A 30 -2.58 -7.88 20.46
N GLN A 31 -2.23 -8.20 21.70
CA GLN A 31 -2.48 -9.53 22.25
C GLN A 31 -3.96 -9.93 22.06
N GLY A 32 -4.22 -10.83 21.12
CA GLY A 32 -5.54 -11.37 20.79
C GLY A 32 -6.36 -10.65 19.71
N ASN A 33 -5.87 -9.55 19.10
CA ASN A 33 -6.58 -8.77 18.06
C ASN A 33 -8.02 -8.36 18.44
N ALA A 34 -8.30 -8.18 19.73
CA ALA A 34 -9.58 -7.69 20.21
C ALA A 34 -9.50 -6.16 20.36
N ILE A 35 -10.14 -5.41 19.47
CA ILE A 35 -10.28 -3.95 19.57
C ILE A 35 -11.49 -3.65 20.48
N LYS A 36 -11.28 -2.87 21.55
CA LYS A 36 -12.34 -2.53 22.50
C LYS A 36 -13.35 -1.57 21.87
N TYR A 37 -14.61 -1.70 22.29
CA TYR A 37 -15.64 -0.71 21.99
C TYR A 37 -15.24 0.68 22.50
N GLY A 38 -15.41 1.71 21.67
CA GLY A 38 -15.03 3.08 22.02
C GLY A 38 -13.54 3.39 21.88
N ALA A 39 -12.76 2.49 21.26
CA ALA A 39 -11.37 2.77 20.90
C ALA A 39 -11.29 4.00 19.99
N LYS A 40 -10.25 4.81 20.18
CA LYS A 40 -10.00 6.01 19.38
C LYS A 40 -8.98 5.67 18.31
N LEU A 41 -9.39 5.76 17.05
CA LEU A 41 -8.53 5.63 15.88
C LEU A 41 -8.05 7.01 15.45
N THR A 42 -6.74 7.21 15.43
CA THR A 42 -6.09 8.40 14.89
C THR A 42 -5.42 8.06 13.57
N VAL A 43 -5.95 8.58 12.48
CA VAL A 43 -5.36 8.47 11.14
C VAL A 43 -4.66 9.79 10.82
N ARG A 44 -3.40 9.74 10.41
CA ARG A 44 -2.62 10.94 10.09
C ARG A 44 -2.75 11.30 8.61
N GLU A 45 -2.39 12.54 8.29
CA GLU A 45 -2.20 12.96 6.91
C GLU A 45 -1.17 12.06 6.21
N GLY A 46 -1.44 11.72 4.94
CA GLY A 46 -0.61 10.78 4.18
C GLY A 46 -0.81 9.31 4.57
N GLN A 47 -1.82 9.00 5.39
CA GLN A 47 -2.20 7.63 5.74
C GLN A 47 -3.70 7.42 5.53
N ALA A 48 -4.07 6.16 5.35
CA ALA A 48 -5.43 5.66 5.50
C ALA A 48 -5.41 4.50 6.51
N ALA A 49 -6.53 4.26 7.19
CA ALA A 49 -6.69 3.09 8.05
C ALA A 49 -7.81 2.22 7.49
N VAL A 50 -7.52 0.95 7.20
CA VAL A 50 -8.48 -0.04 6.76
C VAL A 50 -8.84 -0.91 7.94
N PHE A 51 -10.14 -1.00 8.24
CA PHE A 51 -10.67 -1.83 9.31
C PHE A 51 -11.22 -3.13 8.74
N VAL A 52 -10.68 -4.24 9.24
CA VAL A 52 -11.10 -5.59 8.87
C VAL A 52 -11.77 -6.22 10.09
N HIS A 53 -13.00 -6.68 9.90
CA HIS A 53 -13.79 -7.31 10.94
C HIS A 53 -14.22 -8.70 10.47
N GLU A 54 -13.96 -9.73 11.29
CA GLU A 54 -14.30 -11.13 10.95
C GLU A 54 -13.73 -11.58 9.59
N GLY A 55 -12.55 -11.06 9.23
CA GLY A 55 -11.90 -11.34 7.95
C GLY A 55 -12.51 -10.64 6.74
N GLN A 56 -13.46 -9.73 6.94
CA GLN A 56 -14.06 -8.91 5.89
C GLN A 56 -13.65 -7.45 6.03
N LEU A 57 -13.40 -6.79 4.91
CA LEU A 57 -13.16 -5.35 4.89
C LEU A 57 -14.46 -4.64 5.28
N ALA A 58 -14.41 -3.92 6.39
CA ALA A 58 -15.58 -3.28 6.99
C ALA A 58 -15.62 -1.78 6.68
N ASP A 59 -14.48 -1.09 6.75
CA ASP A 59 -14.42 0.35 6.43
C ASP A 59 -13.00 0.84 6.10
N VAL A 60 -12.91 2.03 5.49
CA VAL A 60 -11.66 2.75 5.24
C VAL A 60 -11.76 4.19 5.74
N PHE A 61 -10.89 4.53 6.69
CA PHE A 61 -10.82 5.84 7.32
C PHE A 61 -9.69 6.67 6.70
N GLY A 62 -10.02 7.88 6.25
CA GLY A 62 -9.03 8.90 5.86
C GLY A 62 -8.46 9.65 7.07
N PRO A 63 -7.60 10.67 6.87
CA PRO A 63 -7.01 11.45 7.96
C PRO A 63 -8.06 12.02 8.92
N GLY A 64 -7.85 11.87 10.22
CA GLY A 64 -8.79 12.31 11.24
C GLY A 64 -8.79 11.49 12.52
N MET A 65 -9.67 11.88 13.45
CA MET A 65 -9.94 11.16 14.69
C MET A 65 -11.31 10.50 14.59
N TYR A 66 -11.35 9.19 14.82
CA TYR A 66 -12.57 8.40 14.78
C TYR A 66 -12.74 7.65 16.09
N VAL A 67 -13.99 7.51 16.53
CA VAL A 67 -14.33 6.58 17.61
C VAL A 67 -14.90 5.33 16.94
N LEU A 68 -14.28 4.20 17.21
CA LEU A 68 -14.72 2.91 16.69
C LEU A 68 -15.95 2.44 17.48
N GLU A 69 -17.12 2.82 16.97
CA GLU A 69 -18.44 2.45 17.46
C GLU A 69 -19.23 1.78 16.33
N THR A 70 -20.10 0.83 16.69
CA THR A 70 -20.95 0.06 15.74
C THR A 70 -21.80 0.95 14.83
N ASN A 71 -22.08 2.18 15.22
CA ASN A 71 -22.99 3.09 14.53
C ASN A 71 -22.33 3.98 13.46
N ASN A 72 -20.99 4.02 13.39
CA ASN A 72 -20.25 4.89 12.47
C ASN A 72 -19.61 4.15 11.28
N MET A 73 -19.85 2.85 11.13
CA MET A 73 -19.33 2.05 10.01
C MET A 73 -20.37 1.97 8.88
N PRO A 74 -20.11 2.50 7.66
CA PRO A 74 -21.09 2.63 6.59
C PRO A 74 -21.53 1.30 5.95
N ILE A 75 -20.83 0.19 6.18
CA ILE A 75 -21.20 -1.13 5.64
C ILE A 75 -22.00 -1.92 6.69
N MET A 76 -23.29 -1.63 6.74
CA MET A 76 -24.28 -2.33 7.56
C MET A 76 -24.63 -3.70 6.97
N THR A 77 -24.60 -4.76 7.79
CA THR A 77 -25.78 -5.64 8.06
C THR A 77 -25.46 -6.83 8.97
N THR A 78 -24.19 -7.22 9.17
CA THR A 78 -23.86 -8.47 9.89
C THR A 78 -23.19 -8.29 11.26
N LEU A 79 -23.05 -7.06 11.76
CA LEU A 79 -22.43 -6.76 13.07
C LEU A 79 -23.37 -6.97 14.29
N GLN A 80 -24.45 -7.74 14.13
CA GLN A 80 -25.49 -7.91 15.16
C GLN A 80 -24.97 -8.54 16.49
N SER A 81 -23.78 -9.12 16.49
CA SER A 81 -23.13 -9.75 17.65
C SER A 81 -22.29 -8.79 18.53
N TRP A 82 -21.98 -7.56 18.09
CA TRP A 82 -21.09 -6.66 18.85
C TRP A 82 -21.76 -6.04 20.08
N ALA A 83 -23.10 -5.97 20.12
CA ALA A 83 -23.86 -5.37 21.22
C ALA A 83 -23.91 -6.24 22.50
N THR A 84 -23.49 -7.50 22.44
CA THR A 84 -23.51 -8.42 23.58
C THR A 84 -22.15 -8.48 24.27
N GLY A 85 -21.96 -7.59 25.25
CA GLY A 85 -21.13 -7.79 26.44
C GLY A 85 -19.69 -8.28 26.27
N PHE A 86 -18.73 -7.36 26.32
CA PHE A 86 -17.36 -7.47 26.88
C PHE A 86 -16.42 -8.63 26.51
N ASP A 87 -16.80 -9.52 25.62
CA ASP A 87 -15.94 -10.47 24.92
C ASP A 87 -16.53 -10.61 23.53
N SER A 88 -16.12 -9.76 22.60
CA SER A 88 -16.34 -10.07 21.19
C SER A 88 -15.39 -11.23 20.88
N PRO A 89 -15.86 -12.46 20.62
CA PRO A 89 -14.99 -13.58 20.27
C PRO A 89 -14.33 -13.40 18.89
N PHE A 90 -14.60 -12.27 18.22
CA PHE A 90 -14.24 -12.01 16.85
C PHE A 90 -13.06 -11.05 16.75
N LYS A 91 -12.04 -11.50 16.02
CA LYS A 91 -10.80 -10.75 15.79
C LYS A 91 -11.08 -9.60 14.83
N SER A 92 -10.67 -8.40 15.21
CA SER A 92 -10.73 -7.20 14.38
C SER A 92 -9.32 -6.65 14.19
N GLU A 93 -9.02 -6.18 13.00
CA GLU A 93 -7.69 -5.75 12.60
C GLU A 93 -7.78 -4.34 12.01
N VAL A 94 -6.79 -3.51 12.34
CA VAL A 94 -6.62 -2.18 11.73
C VAL A 94 -5.31 -2.20 10.98
N TYR A 95 -5.37 -1.96 9.69
CA TYR A 95 -4.23 -1.80 8.80
C TYR A 95 -4.04 -0.33 8.50
N PHE A 96 -2.91 0.23 8.88
CA PHE A 96 -2.51 1.55 8.42
C PHE A 96 -1.78 1.42 7.09
N ILE A 97 -2.16 2.24 6.12
CA ILE A 97 -1.64 2.23 4.76
C ILE A 97 -1.09 3.61 4.44
N ASN A 98 0.18 3.67 4.04
CA ASN A 98 0.84 4.90 3.62
C ASN A 98 0.37 5.30 2.21
N THR A 99 -0.26 6.46 2.09
CA THR A 99 -0.78 6.99 0.81
C THR A 99 0.12 8.06 0.21
N THR A 100 1.29 8.30 0.80
CA THR A 100 2.30 9.23 0.25
C THR A 100 3.01 8.62 -0.96
N ARG A 101 3.87 9.42 -1.60
CA ARG A 101 4.65 8.98 -2.76
C ARG A 101 5.97 8.35 -2.32
N PHE A 102 6.15 7.10 -2.70
CA PHE A 102 7.42 6.38 -2.67
C PHE A 102 8.19 6.74 -3.93
N ASN A 103 9.13 7.68 -3.80
CA ASN A 103 9.94 8.17 -4.90
C ASN A 103 11.22 7.33 -5.07
N ASP A 104 11.99 7.64 -6.10
CA ASP A 104 13.34 7.10 -6.35
C ASP A 104 13.43 5.58 -6.44
N GLN A 105 12.32 4.92 -6.77
CA GLN A 105 12.28 3.49 -7.00
C GLN A 105 13.00 3.18 -8.30
N LYS A 106 13.95 2.25 -8.28
CA LYS A 106 14.84 1.98 -9.42
C LYS A 106 14.34 0.81 -10.25
N TRP A 107 14.43 0.95 -11.56
CA TRP A 107 14.25 -0.15 -12.49
C TRP A 107 15.41 -0.20 -13.49
N GLY A 108 15.62 -1.38 -14.07
CA GLY A 108 16.64 -1.55 -15.09
C GLY A 108 16.69 -2.94 -15.67
N THR A 109 17.03 -3.03 -16.94
CA THR A 109 17.12 -4.30 -17.69
C THR A 109 18.28 -5.12 -17.14
N LYS A 110 18.01 -6.35 -16.66
CA LYS A 110 19.08 -7.29 -16.25
C LYS A 110 19.87 -7.76 -17.48
N ASN A 111 19.15 -8.19 -18.50
CA ASN A 111 19.71 -8.62 -19.79
C ASN A 111 19.53 -7.53 -20.85
N PRO A 112 20.48 -7.36 -21.78
CA PRO A 112 20.30 -6.44 -22.90
C PRO A 112 19.10 -6.83 -23.77
N ILE A 113 18.36 -5.82 -24.22
CA ILE A 113 17.30 -5.94 -25.22
C ILE A 113 17.96 -5.91 -26.60
N MET A 114 17.71 -6.94 -27.40
CA MET A 114 18.15 -6.99 -28.79
C MET A 114 17.19 -6.15 -29.64
N CYS A 115 17.70 -5.17 -30.36
CA CYS A 115 16.91 -4.35 -31.28
C CYS A 115 17.66 -4.13 -32.59
N ARG A 116 16.91 -3.75 -33.63
CA ARG A 116 17.48 -3.40 -34.93
C ARG A 116 17.45 -1.89 -35.07
N ASP A 117 18.62 -1.31 -34.99
CA ASP A 117 18.86 0.09 -35.22
C ASP A 117 18.95 0.39 -36.74
N PRO A 118 18.35 1.48 -37.23
CA PRO A 118 18.42 1.86 -38.64
C PRO A 118 19.83 2.20 -39.14
N GLU A 119 20.72 2.69 -38.28
CA GLU A 119 22.06 3.18 -38.63
C GLU A 119 23.14 2.12 -38.35
N PHE A 120 23.03 1.41 -37.23
CA PHE A 120 24.04 0.48 -36.73
C PHE A 120 23.66 -1.00 -36.90
N GLY A 121 22.44 -1.31 -37.35
CA GLY A 121 21.97 -2.69 -37.50
C GLY A 121 21.63 -3.35 -36.17
N PRO A 122 21.98 -4.64 -35.91
CA PRO A 122 21.61 -5.30 -34.66
C PRO A 122 22.42 -4.74 -33.47
N VAL A 123 21.73 -4.15 -32.50
CA VAL A 123 22.34 -3.57 -31.31
C VAL A 123 21.75 -4.14 -30.01
N ARG A 124 22.52 -4.02 -28.93
CA ARG A 124 22.16 -4.48 -27.58
C ARG A 124 21.95 -3.26 -26.68
N LEU A 125 20.70 -3.01 -26.32
CA LEU A 125 20.35 -1.89 -25.45
C LEU A 125 20.14 -2.34 -24.01
N ARG A 126 20.59 -1.51 -23.07
CA ARG A 126 20.19 -1.58 -21.67
C ARG A 126 19.52 -0.28 -21.30
N ALA A 127 18.42 -0.38 -20.59
CA ALA A 127 17.67 0.76 -20.11
C ALA A 127 17.61 0.73 -18.58
N PHE A 128 17.75 1.90 -17.98
CA PHE A 128 17.67 2.12 -16.55
C PHE A 128 16.84 3.38 -16.31
N GLY A 129 16.14 3.42 -15.20
CA GLY A 129 15.37 4.59 -14.82
C GLY A 129 14.90 4.51 -13.38
N THR A 130 14.19 5.55 -13.00
CA THR A 130 13.46 5.61 -11.74
C THR A 130 11.97 5.76 -11.99
N TYR A 131 11.19 5.35 -11.02
CA TYR A 131 9.74 5.55 -10.99
C TYR A 131 9.32 5.99 -9.59
N SER A 132 8.09 6.44 -9.47
CA SER A 132 7.47 6.75 -8.19
C SER A 132 6.11 6.09 -8.14
N MET A 133 5.74 5.63 -6.96
CA MET A 133 4.46 4.95 -6.74
C MET A 133 3.79 5.48 -5.47
N ARG A 134 2.48 5.30 -5.39
CA ARG A 134 1.68 5.58 -4.19
C ARG A 134 0.48 4.64 -4.19
N VAL A 135 -0.02 4.32 -3.01
CA VAL A 135 -1.30 3.61 -2.92
C VAL A 135 -2.43 4.56 -3.33
N ALA A 136 -3.22 4.14 -4.32
CA ALA A 136 -4.36 4.91 -4.81
C ALA A 136 -5.66 4.53 -4.11
N ASP A 137 -5.90 3.22 -3.93
CA ASP A 137 -7.03 2.67 -3.20
C ASP A 137 -6.51 1.73 -2.09
N PRO A 138 -6.60 2.15 -0.80
CA PRO A 138 -6.17 1.34 0.33
C PRO A 138 -6.90 -0.02 0.43
N SER A 139 -8.17 -0.06 0.05
CA SER A 139 -9.03 -1.25 0.16
C SER A 139 -8.59 -2.33 -0.82
N VAL A 140 -8.43 -1.94 -2.09
CA VAL A 140 -7.98 -2.84 -3.17
C VAL A 140 -6.56 -3.29 -2.88
N PHE A 141 -5.68 -2.37 -2.47
CA PHE A 141 -4.29 -2.69 -2.16
C PHE A 141 -4.18 -3.72 -1.02
N LEU A 142 -4.94 -3.55 0.06
CA LEU A 142 -4.96 -4.53 1.15
C LEU A 142 -5.45 -5.90 0.65
N LYS A 143 -6.55 -5.91 -0.12
CA LYS A 143 -7.20 -7.15 -0.56
C LYS A 143 -6.40 -7.94 -1.59
N GLU A 144 -5.78 -7.26 -2.55
CA GLU A 144 -5.17 -7.89 -3.73
C GLU A 144 -3.66 -8.06 -3.62
N ILE A 145 -2.97 -7.20 -2.86
CA ILE A 145 -1.51 -7.21 -2.77
C ILE A 145 -1.03 -7.69 -1.40
N VAL A 146 -1.52 -7.08 -0.32
CA VAL A 146 -0.97 -7.29 1.03
C VAL A 146 -1.52 -8.56 1.69
N GLY A 147 -2.81 -8.82 1.54
CA GLY A 147 -3.48 -9.94 2.18
C GLY A 147 -3.44 -9.84 3.70
N THR A 148 -2.81 -10.81 4.36
CA THR A 148 -2.73 -10.90 5.83
C THR A 148 -1.40 -10.43 6.41
N ASP A 149 -0.50 -9.89 5.58
CA ASP A 149 0.82 -9.46 6.03
C ASP A 149 0.70 -8.33 7.07
N GLY A 150 1.38 -8.50 8.19
CA GLY A 150 1.37 -7.53 9.29
C GLY A 150 2.24 -6.30 8.98
N GLU A 151 3.23 -6.45 8.11
CA GLU A 151 4.12 -5.37 7.70
C GLU A 151 4.50 -5.59 6.24
N PHE A 152 4.09 -4.67 5.36
CA PHE A 152 4.36 -4.75 3.93
C PHE A 152 5.21 -3.57 3.48
N THR A 153 6.28 -3.85 2.77
CA THR A 153 7.27 -2.86 2.35
C THR A 153 7.24 -2.58 0.85
N SER A 154 7.77 -1.43 0.46
CA SER A 154 7.88 -1.03 -0.95
C SER A 154 8.74 -1.99 -1.79
N ASP A 155 9.70 -2.68 -1.18
CA ASP A 155 10.57 -3.64 -1.87
C ASP A 155 9.81 -4.89 -2.34
N GLU A 156 8.79 -5.31 -1.59
CA GLU A 156 7.99 -6.50 -1.91
C GLU A 156 7.20 -6.34 -3.21
N ILE A 157 6.59 -5.17 -3.43
CA ILE A 157 5.88 -4.87 -4.68
C ILE A 157 6.81 -4.40 -5.80
N SER A 158 7.98 -3.84 -5.47
CA SER A 158 8.89 -3.26 -6.45
C SER A 158 9.34 -4.25 -7.52
N ASN A 159 9.47 -5.54 -7.19
CA ASN A 159 9.82 -6.57 -8.17
C ASN A 159 8.74 -6.78 -9.22
N GLN A 160 7.47 -6.80 -8.82
CA GLN A 160 6.34 -6.96 -9.74
C GLN A 160 6.23 -5.77 -10.69
N ILE A 161 6.30 -4.56 -10.14
CA ILE A 161 6.25 -3.32 -10.93
C ILE A 161 7.44 -3.24 -11.90
N ARG A 162 8.64 -3.58 -11.43
CA ARG A 162 9.84 -3.64 -12.28
C ARG A 162 9.63 -4.57 -13.47
N ASN A 163 9.02 -5.74 -13.27
CA ASN A 163 8.78 -6.69 -14.37
C ASN A 163 7.82 -6.12 -15.41
N VAL A 164 6.76 -5.44 -14.98
CA VAL A 164 5.82 -4.74 -15.88
C VAL A 164 6.53 -3.65 -16.68
N ILE A 165 7.29 -2.78 -16.01
CA ILE A 165 8.07 -1.72 -16.68
C ILE A 165 9.03 -2.34 -17.72
N LEU A 166 9.74 -3.40 -17.36
CA LEU A 166 10.70 -4.06 -18.28
C LEU A 166 10.02 -4.65 -19.50
N GLN A 167 8.82 -5.22 -19.35
CA GLN A 167 8.05 -5.74 -20.46
C GLN A 167 7.67 -4.62 -21.44
N GLU A 168 7.09 -3.53 -20.93
CA GLU A 168 6.66 -2.41 -21.77
C GLU A 168 7.84 -1.70 -22.44
N VAL A 169 8.90 -1.41 -21.69
CA VAL A 169 10.14 -0.83 -22.23
C VAL A 169 10.71 -1.68 -23.36
N SER A 170 10.77 -3.01 -23.17
CA SER A 170 11.31 -3.92 -24.19
C SER A 170 10.48 -3.88 -25.47
N GLN A 171 9.15 -3.83 -25.35
CA GLN A 171 8.26 -3.75 -26.50
C GLN A 171 8.37 -2.41 -27.23
N VAL A 172 8.39 -1.30 -26.50
CA VAL A 172 8.50 0.05 -27.07
C VAL A 172 9.85 0.20 -27.78
N LEU A 173 10.96 -0.15 -27.13
CA LEU A 173 12.29 -0.01 -27.73
C LEU A 173 12.43 -0.87 -28.99
N ALA A 174 11.95 -2.12 -28.96
CA ALA A 174 12.02 -3.02 -30.12
C ALA A 174 11.18 -2.54 -31.32
N LYS A 175 10.06 -1.84 -31.08
CA LYS A 175 9.13 -1.36 -32.13
C LYS A 175 9.37 0.08 -32.59
N SER A 176 10.06 0.89 -31.78
CA SER A 176 10.16 2.34 -32.00
C SER A 176 10.82 2.73 -33.32
N GLY A 177 11.79 1.93 -33.79
CA GLY A 177 12.58 2.25 -34.99
C GLY A 177 13.41 3.54 -34.87
N ILE A 178 13.52 4.10 -33.66
CA ILE A 178 14.29 5.32 -33.38
C ILE A 178 15.77 4.94 -33.35
N PRO A 179 16.66 5.67 -34.05
CA PRO A 179 18.10 5.47 -33.91
C PRO A 179 18.56 5.63 -32.46
N VAL A 180 19.48 4.80 -31.99
CA VAL A 180 19.95 4.78 -30.60
C VAL A 180 20.51 6.13 -30.15
N LEU A 181 21.14 6.88 -31.05
CA LEU A 181 21.65 8.23 -30.75
C LEU A 181 20.51 9.21 -30.45
N ASP A 182 19.41 9.11 -31.18
CA ASP A 182 18.21 9.93 -30.99
C ASP A 182 17.43 9.52 -29.74
N MET A 183 17.47 8.22 -29.38
CA MET A 183 16.91 7.73 -28.11
C MET A 183 17.61 8.38 -26.90
N ALA A 184 18.95 8.46 -26.94
CA ALA A 184 19.72 9.09 -25.88
C ALA A 184 19.45 10.59 -25.78
N ALA A 185 19.19 11.25 -26.90
CA ALA A 185 18.82 12.67 -26.95
C ALA A 185 17.40 12.95 -26.41
N ASN A 186 16.47 11.99 -26.51
CA ASN A 186 15.03 12.19 -26.22
C ASN A 186 14.48 11.28 -25.10
N THR A 187 15.25 11.09 -24.03
CA THR A 187 14.86 10.23 -22.88
C THR A 187 13.53 10.64 -22.22
N ALA A 188 13.17 11.93 -22.24
CA ALA A 188 11.90 12.41 -21.69
C ALA A 188 10.68 11.93 -22.48
N ASP A 189 10.75 11.89 -23.81
CA ASP A 189 9.64 11.43 -24.65
C ASP A 189 9.52 9.90 -24.65
N LEU A 190 10.65 9.18 -24.55
CA LEU A 190 10.65 7.75 -24.28
C LEU A 190 9.95 7.44 -22.95
N GLY A 191 10.18 8.25 -21.91
CA GLY A 191 9.52 8.11 -20.61
C GLY A 191 7.99 8.18 -20.72
N LYS A 192 7.44 9.04 -21.58
CA LYS A 192 5.98 9.15 -21.79
C LYS A 192 5.39 7.93 -22.49
N LEU A 193 6.11 7.36 -23.45
CA LEU A 193 5.68 6.16 -24.19
C LEU A 193 5.59 4.93 -23.30
N ILE A 194 6.41 4.86 -22.25
CA ILE A 194 6.43 3.74 -21.29
C ILE A 194 5.34 3.89 -20.22
N ALA A 195 4.93 5.12 -19.90
CA ALA A 195 4.00 5.43 -18.82
C ALA A 195 2.51 5.39 -19.22
N THR A 196 2.19 4.99 -20.46
CA THR A 196 0.81 4.88 -20.97
C THR A 196 0.26 3.49 -20.72
#